data_AF-X1Q2D4-F1
#
_entry.id   AF-X1Q2D4-F1
#
_cell.length_a   1.000
_cell.length_b   1.000
_cell.length_c   1.000
_cell.angle_alpha   90.00
_cell.angle_beta   90.00
_cell.angle_gamma   90.00
#
_symmetry.space_group_name_H-M   'P 1'
#
loop_
_entity.id
_entity.type
_entity.pdbx_description
1 polymer ?
#
loop_
_entity_poly.entity_id
_entity_poly.type
_entity_poly.pdbx_seq_one_letter_code
_entity_poly.pdbx_strand_id
1 'polypeptide(L)'
;PTIFNVQVEKTGATAARISFETNELTTGWIRCSLECGGPYPTVSGDLTLATIHSVLLLDLASETDYYFVIDANDAVGNQTADSNSGSCYLFTTITPVVIHVPGDFLTIRAAIDEVWHGDTVIVADGTYTGVGNRDIDFQGGAITVRSENGPNNCIIDCNGAPNEPHCGFYFHSGEGPSSVLSGFTIINGYGQLTYIGYGYVTCGGGIYCHDSSPLIENCIIRDNDANFGGGMCNLDGSSPI
;
A
#
# COMPACT_ATOMS: atom_id res chain seq x y z
N PRO A 1 4.37 -6.42 31.86
CA PRO A 1 3.84 -7.08 30.65
C PRO A 1 4.53 -8.41 30.30
N THR A 2 3.76 -9.38 29.82
CA THR A 2 4.24 -10.68 29.29
C THR A 2 3.72 -10.85 27.86
N ILE A 3 4.58 -11.30 26.93
CA ILE A 3 4.26 -11.57 25.53
C ILE A 3 3.98 -13.07 25.35
N PHE A 4 2.99 -13.44 24.54
CA PHE A 4 2.68 -14.82 24.16
C PHE A 4 1.92 -14.87 22.82
N ASN A 5 1.60 -16.07 22.33
CA ASN A 5 0.88 -16.30 21.06
C ASN A 5 1.50 -15.59 19.84
N VAL A 6 2.82 -15.57 19.75
CA VAL A 6 3.52 -14.98 18.59
C VAL A 6 3.26 -15.81 17.34
N GLN A 7 2.78 -15.19 16.26
CA GLN A 7 2.52 -15.83 14.97
C GLN A 7 3.00 -14.97 13.81
N VAL A 8 3.50 -15.62 12.76
CA VAL A 8 3.70 -15.00 11.45
C VAL A 8 2.42 -15.26 10.65
N GLU A 9 1.55 -14.25 10.59
CA GLU A 9 0.20 -14.36 10.01
C GLU A 9 0.24 -14.50 8.48
N LYS A 10 1.11 -13.73 7.83
CA LYS A 10 1.22 -13.70 6.37
C LYS A 10 2.59 -13.18 5.95
N THR A 11 3.20 -13.79 4.94
CA THR A 11 4.46 -13.36 4.32
C THR A 11 4.23 -12.99 2.86
N GLY A 12 4.67 -11.80 2.47
CA GLY A 12 4.68 -11.30 1.09
C GLY A 12 6.10 -11.25 0.55
N ALA A 13 6.26 -10.68 -0.63
CA ALA A 13 7.58 -10.57 -1.25
C ALA A 13 8.45 -9.50 -0.58
N THR A 14 7.86 -8.39 -0.14
CA THR A 14 8.58 -7.31 0.54
C THR A 14 8.00 -6.95 1.91
N ALA A 15 7.14 -7.82 2.45
CA ALA A 15 6.47 -7.58 3.73
C ALA A 15 6.19 -8.86 4.52
N ALA A 16 5.94 -8.69 5.82
CA ALA A 16 5.36 -9.73 6.66
C ALA A 16 4.43 -9.11 7.70
N ARG A 17 3.32 -9.81 8.00
CA ARG A 17 2.41 -9.46 9.10
C ARG A 17 2.64 -10.43 10.24
N ILE A 18 2.96 -9.89 11.41
CA ILE A 18 3.25 -10.64 12.62
C ILE A 18 2.23 -10.23 13.69
N SER A 19 1.70 -11.21 14.41
CA SER A 19 0.80 -10.98 15.54
C SER A 19 1.41 -11.51 16.84
N PHE A 20 0.98 -10.94 17.96
CA PHE A 20 1.26 -11.44 19.29
C PHE A 20 0.26 -10.87 20.29
N GLU A 21 0.19 -11.47 21.47
CA GLU A 21 -0.66 -11.05 22.56
C GLU A 21 0.14 -10.62 23.79
N THR A 22 -0.46 -9.75 24.60
CA THR A 22 0.05 -9.38 25.91
C THR A 22 -1.01 -9.55 27.00
N ASN A 23 -0.56 -9.85 28.22
CA ASN A 23 -1.48 -10.10 29.34
C ASN A 23 -2.08 -8.81 29.95
N GLU A 24 -1.67 -7.66 29.44
CA GLU A 24 -2.15 -6.33 29.80
C GLU A 24 -2.00 -5.38 28.61
N LEU A 25 -2.54 -4.16 28.71
CA LEU A 25 -2.45 -3.15 27.66
C LEU A 25 -1.01 -2.68 27.47
N THR A 26 -0.49 -2.85 26.26
CA THR A 26 0.86 -2.45 25.89
C THR A 26 0.88 -1.82 24.51
N THR A 27 1.92 -1.05 24.20
CA THR A 27 2.36 -0.78 22.82
C THR A 27 3.12 -1.99 22.32
N GLY A 28 3.10 -2.25 21.01
CA GLY A 28 3.71 -3.43 20.41
C GLY A 28 4.66 -3.08 19.28
N TRP A 29 5.89 -3.60 19.35
CA TRP A 29 6.94 -3.34 18.36
C TRP A 29 7.62 -4.63 17.93
N ILE A 30 7.90 -4.75 16.63
CA ILE A 30 8.71 -5.81 16.03
C ILE A 30 10.02 -5.20 15.56
N ARG A 31 11.13 -5.82 15.96
CA ARG A 31 12.48 -5.53 15.46
C ARG A 31 12.96 -6.69 14.62
N CYS A 32 13.39 -6.42 13.40
CA CYS A 32 13.69 -7.43 12.38
C CYS A 32 15.07 -7.20 11.74
N SER A 33 15.75 -8.28 11.38
CA SER A 33 17.09 -8.31 10.79
C SER A 33 17.32 -9.56 9.94
N LEU A 34 18.41 -9.57 9.17
CA LEU A 34 18.90 -10.73 8.43
C LEU A 34 19.66 -11.73 9.32
N GLU A 35 20.04 -11.32 10.54
CA GLU A 35 20.77 -12.16 11.49
C GLU A 35 20.06 -12.16 12.86
N CYS A 36 19.93 -13.34 13.48
CA CYS A 36 19.45 -13.41 14.85
C CYS A 36 20.44 -12.74 15.80
N GLY A 37 19.95 -11.85 16.65
CA GLY A 37 20.77 -11.01 17.54
C GLY A 37 20.99 -9.59 17.02
N GLY A 38 20.62 -9.30 15.77
CA GLY A 38 20.71 -7.98 15.17
C GLY A 38 22.07 -7.68 14.52
N PRO A 39 22.35 -6.42 14.13
CA PRO A 39 21.55 -5.20 14.38
C PRO A 39 20.17 -5.29 13.74
N TYR A 40 19.15 -4.64 14.31
CA TYR A 40 17.77 -4.66 13.81
C TYR A 40 17.45 -3.36 13.05
N PRO A 41 17.76 -3.27 11.75
CA PRO A 41 17.52 -2.06 10.96
C PRO A 41 16.03 -1.80 10.73
N THR A 42 15.22 -2.85 10.70
CA THR A 42 13.77 -2.74 10.47
C THR A 42 13.06 -2.79 11.82
N VAL A 43 12.34 -1.72 12.15
CA VAL A 43 11.52 -1.62 13.36
C VAL A 43 10.14 -1.11 12.98
N SER A 44 9.09 -1.82 13.37
CA SER A 44 7.71 -1.45 13.08
C SER A 44 6.82 -1.69 14.29
N GLY A 45 5.76 -0.94 14.42
CA GLY A 45 4.85 -0.95 15.57
C GLY A 45 4.07 0.34 15.66
N ASP A 46 3.23 0.44 16.68
CA ASP A 46 2.49 1.65 16.96
C ASP A 46 2.40 1.93 18.48
N LEU A 47 1.90 3.12 18.80
CA LEU A 47 1.74 3.61 20.17
C LEU A 47 0.36 3.27 20.76
N THR A 48 -0.46 2.51 20.04
CA THR A 48 -1.81 2.14 20.47
C THR A 48 -1.70 1.07 21.54
N LEU A 49 -2.33 1.33 22.70
CA LEU A 49 -2.36 0.37 23.78
C LEU A 49 -3.39 -0.73 23.48
N ALA A 50 -2.93 -1.97 23.34
CA ALA A 50 -3.75 -3.13 23.08
C ALA A 50 -3.21 -4.38 23.79
N THR A 51 -4.04 -5.42 23.87
CA THR A 51 -3.64 -6.77 24.32
C THR A 51 -3.41 -7.72 23.15
N ILE A 52 -3.82 -7.34 21.95
CA ILE A 52 -3.63 -8.08 20.70
C ILE A 52 -2.98 -7.12 19.72
N HIS A 53 -1.84 -7.51 19.18
CA HIS A 53 -1.03 -6.70 18.29
C HIS A 53 -0.95 -7.36 16.91
N SER A 54 -1.03 -6.56 15.86
CA SER A 54 -0.77 -6.99 14.48
C SER A 54 0.11 -5.97 13.79
N VAL A 55 1.39 -6.30 13.63
CA VAL A 55 2.42 -5.40 13.12
C VAL A 55 2.79 -5.80 11.69
N LEU A 56 2.79 -4.81 10.79
CA LEU A 56 3.23 -4.97 9.41
C LEU A 56 4.69 -4.51 9.27
N LEU A 57 5.55 -5.40 8.80
CA LEU A 57 6.90 -5.08 8.34
C LEU A 57 6.85 -4.83 6.83
N LEU A 58 7.47 -3.74 6.37
CA LEU A 58 7.59 -3.34 4.97
C LEU A 58 9.07 -3.22 4.58
N ASP A 59 9.32 -2.96 3.29
CA ASP A 59 10.64 -2.72 2.70
C ASP A 59 11.65 -3.86 2.94
N LEU A 60 11.15 -5.10 2.96
CA LEU A 60 11.96 -6.30 3.02
C LEU A 60 12.44 -6.72 1.62
N ALA A 61 13.54 -7.46 1.55
CA ALA A 61 13.98 -8.14 0.34
C ALA A 61 13.16 -9.43 0.15
N SER A 62 12.89 -9.81 -1.11
CA SER A 62 12.20 -11.06 -1.45
C SER A 62 13.10 -12.28 -1.30
N GLU A 63 12.49 -13.45 -1.16
CA GLU A 63 13.19 -14.75 -1.07
C GLU A 63 14.30 -14.75 -0.01
N THR A 64 14.07 -14.06 1.11
CA THR A 64 15.08 -13.78 2.13
C THR A 64 14.59 -14.19 3.50
N ASP A 65 15.47 -14.85 4.26
CA ASP A 65 15.23 -15.20 5.65
C ASP A 65 15.40 -13.97 6.56
N TYR A 66 14.42 -13.77 7.44
CA TYR A 66 14.39 -12.68 8.40
C TYR A 66 14.15 -13.20 9.80
N TYR A 67 14.98 -12.71 10.72
CA TYR A 67 14.85 -12.96 12.15
C TYR A 67 14.20 -11.76 12.82
N PHE A 68 13.32 -12.02 13.79
CA PHE A 68 12.69 -10.95 14.55
C PHE A 68 12.57 -11.24 16.04
N VAL A 69 12.45 -10.15 16.79
CA VAL A 69 12.16 -10.11 18.22
C VAL A 69 11.08 -9.06 18.48
N ILE A 70 10.42 -9.17 19.63
CA ILE A 70 9.27 -8.34 19.98
C ILE A 70 9.62 -7.51 21.20
N ASP A 71 9.24 -6.24 21.22
CA ASP A 71 9.22 -5.41 22.43
C ASP A 71 7.78 -4.96 22.72
N ALA A 72 7.41 -4.94 24.00
CA ALA A 72 6.16 -4.39 24.45
C ALA A 72 6.35 -3.48 25.67
N ASN A 73 5.68 -2.34 25.66
CA ASN A 73 5.74 -1.35 26.76
C ASN A 73 4.34 -1.04 27.28
N ASP A 74 4.13 -1.16 28.59
CA ASP A 74 2.84 -0.76 29.20
C ASP A 74 2.73 0.77 29.38
N ALA A 75 1.54 1.23 29.79
CA ALA A 75 1.25 2.66 29.98
C ALA A 75 2.06 3.33 31.10
N VAL A 76 2.67 2.55 32.00
CA VAL A 76 3.48 3.04 33.12
C VAL A 76 4.98 3.02 32.77
N GLY A 77 5.33 2.47 31.60
CA GLY A 77 6.69 2.42 31.07
C GLY A 77 7.45 1.13 31.39
N ASN A 78 6.81 0.09 31.92
CA ASN A 78 7.50 -1.19 32.07
C ASN A 78 7.66 -1.84 30.69
N GLN A 79 8.87 -2.31 30.42
CA GLN A 79 9.25 -2.90 29.14
C GLN A 79 9.42 -4.41 29.28
N THR A 80 9.06 -5.16 28.25
CA THR A 80 9.38 -6.57 28.10
C THR A 80 9.81 -6.84 26.67
N ALA A 81 10.66 -7.84 26.47
CA ALA A 81 11.08 -8.27 25.16
C ALA A 81 10.99 -9.80 25.05
N ASP A 82 10.59 -10.29 23.89
CA ASP A 82 10.59 -11.72 23.57
C ASP A 82 11.47 -11.99 22.35
N SER A 83 12.52 -12.77 22.60
CA SER A 83 13.50 -13.21 21.60
C SER A 83 13.42 -14.71 21.32
N ASN A 84 12.29 -15.35 21.62
CA ASN A 84 12.12 -16.80 21.51
C ASN A 84 13.24 -17.55 22.27
N SER A 85 13.42 -17.19 23.55
CA SER A 85 14.50 -17.73 24.40
C SER A 85 15.91 -17.58 23.80
N GLY A 86 16.16 -16.50 23.05
CA GLY A 86 17.44 -16.20 22.41
C GLY A 86 17.65 -16.85 21.03
N SER A 87 16.69 -17.63 20.53
CA SER A 87 16.77 -18.24 19.19
C SER A 87 16.22 -17.33 18.07
N CYS A 88 15.57 -16.21 18.45
CA CYS A 88 14.75 -15.37 17.59
C CYS A 88 13.57 -16.14 16.96
N TYR A 89 12.60 -15.38 16.45
CA TYR A 89 11.59 -15.90 15.52
C TYR A 89 12.11 -15.75 14.10
N LEU A 90 11.65 -16.61 13.18
CA LEU A 90 12.09 -16.66 11.78
C LEU A 90 10.88 -16.65 10.85
N PHE A 91 10.98 -15.91 9.75
CA PHE A 91 10.14 -16.07 8.57
C PHE A 91 10.97 -15.88 7.30
N THR A 92 10.44 -16.34 6.18
CA THR A 92 11.07 -16.18 4.86
C THR A 92 10.10 -15.41 3.98
N THR A 93 10.55 -14.31 3.37
CA THR A 93 9.77 -13.63 2.32
C THR A 93 9.70 -14.50 1.07
N ILE A 94 8.67 -14.29 0.26
CA ILE A 94 8.42 -15.12 -0.92
C ILE A 94 8.88 -14.45 -2.21
N THR A 95 8.89 -15.19 -3.32
CA THR A 95 9.10 -14.62 -4.65
C THR A 95 7.93 -13.68 -5.01
N PRO A 96 8.19 -12.50 -5.60
CA PRO A 96 7.12 -11.61 -6.08
C PRO A 96 6.23 -12.27 -7.12
N VAL A 97 4.92 -12.09 -6.96
CA VAL A 97 3.92 -12.50 -7.95
C VAL A 97 3.81 -11.44 -9.04
N VAL A 98 3.65 -11.89 -10.28
CA VAL A 98 3.36 -11.03 -11.43
C VAL A 98 2.04 -11.46 -12.04
N ILE A 99 1.06 -10.54 -12.08
CA ILE A 99 -0.26 -10.75 -12.66
C ILE A 99 -0.42 -9.90 -13.92
N HIS A 100 -0.95 -10.48 -15.00
CA HIS A 100 -1.17 -9.79 -16.26
C HIS A 100 -2.64 -9.43 -16.47
N VAL A 101 -2.90 -8.21 -16.94
CA VAL A 101 -4.25 -7.72 -17.30
C VAL A 101 -4.26 -7.34 -18.79
N PRO A 102 -5.19 -7.87 -19.62
CA PRO A 102 -6.37 -8.63 -19.25
C PRO A 102 -6.16 -10.16 -19.18
N GLY A 103 -4.90 -10.64 -19.19
CA GLY A 103 -4.56 -12.05 -19.38
C GLY A 103 -5.09 -12.97 -18.28
N ASP A 104 -4.69 -12.71 -17.03
CA ASP A 104 -5.09 -13.47 -15.85
C ASP A 104 -6.41 -12.96 -15.27
N PHE A 105 -6.61 -11.64 -15.29
CA PHE A 105 -7.83 -10.97 -14.85
C PHE A 105 -8.29 -9.94 -15.87
N LEU A 106 -9.60 -9.81 -16.04
CA LEU A 106 -10.18 -8.88 -17.02
C LEU A 106 -10.04 -7.39 -16.62
N THR A 107 -9.89 -7.11 -15.32
CA THR A 107 -9.85 -5.75 -14.80
C THR A 107 -8.65 -5.55 -13.88
N ILE A 108 -8.16 -4.31 -13.84
CA ILE A 108 -7.01 -3.93 -13.02
C ILE A 108 -7.34 -4.14 -11.54
N ARG A 109 -8.55 -3.79 -11.12
CA ARG A 109 -8.98 -3.96 -9.74
C ARG A 109 -8.97 -5.43 -9.30
N ALA A 110 -9.48 -6.33 -10.13
CA ALA A 110 -9.49 -7.76 -9.80
C ALA A 110 -8.07 -8.33 -9.69
N ALA A 111 -7.11 -7.81 -10.47
CA ALA A 111 -5.70 -8.17 -10.29
C ALA A 111 -5.11 -7.60 -9.00
N ILE A 112 -5.45 -6.37 -8.62
CA ILE A 112 -5.02 -5.75 -7.35
C ILE A 112 -5.52 -6.55 -6.14
N ASP A 113 -6.75 -7.07 -6.20
CA ASP A 113 -7.35 -7.87 -5.11
C ASP A 113 -6.59 -9.18 -4.82
N GLU A 114 -5.73 -9.63 -5.73
CA GLU A 114 -5.01 -10.91 -5.66
C GLU A 114 -3.51 -10.76 -5.34
N VAL A 115 -2.98 -9.54 -5.38
CA VAL A 115 -1.58 -9.26 -5.08
C VAL A 115 -1.38 -8.73 -3.66
N TRP A 116 -0.15 -8.84 -3.15
CA TRP A 116 0.24 -8.25 -1.89
C TRP A 116 1.60 -7.53 -1.99
N HIS A 117 2.10 -7.00 -0.87
CA HIS A 117 3.28 -6.13 -0.86
C HIS A 117 4.49 -6.75 -1.59
N GLY A 118 5.02 -6.00 -2.56
CA GLY A 118 6.15 -6.37 -3.42
C GLY A 118 5.74 -6.97 -4.77
N ASP A 119 4.48 -7.33 -4.96
CA ASP A 119 3.98 -7.93 -6.19
C ASP A 119 3.74 -6.88 -7.29
N THR A 120 3.55 -7.36 -8.51
CA THR A 120 3.38 -6.53 -9.71
C THR A 120 2.14 -6.91 -10.51
N VAL A 121 1.35 -5.91 -10.89
CA VAL A 121 0.31 -6.00 -11.93
C VAL A 121 0.83 -5.35 -13.22
N ILE A 122 0.95 -6.14 -14.28
CA ILE A 122 1.34 -5.69 -15.62
C ILE A 122 0.09 -5.57 -16.49
N VAL A 123 -0.15 -4.38 -17.04
CA VAL A 123 -1.32 -4.09 -17.87
C VAL A 123 -0.88 -3.96 -19.33
N ALA A 124 -1.43 -4.81 -20.20
CA ALA A 124 -1.14 -4.80 -21.63
C ALA A 124 -1.69 -3.53 -22.32
N ASP A 125 -1.25 -3.28 -23.55
CA ASP A 125 -1.78 -2.18 -24.36
C ASP A 125 -3.29 -2.35 -24.60
N GLY A 126 -4.04 -1.27 -24.44
CA GLY A 126 -5.49 -1.27 -24.55
C GLY A 126 -6.13 -0.01 -23.99
N THR A 127 -7.45 0.13 -24.18
CA THR A 127 -8.26 1.15 -23.53
C THR A 127 -9.15 0.49 -22.50
N TYR A 128 -8.90 0.78 -21.23
CA TYR A 128 -9.56 0.21 -20.07
C TYR A 128 -10.62 1.19 -19.59
N THR A 129 -11.87 0.73 -19.59
CA THR A 129 -13.06 1.49 -19.19
C THR A 129 -13.93 0.61 -18.29
N GLY A 130 -14.95 1.21 -17.67
CA GLY A 130 -15.92 0.46 -16.88
C GLY A 130 -15.47 0.19 -15.45
N VAL A 131 -16.36 -0.46 -14.70
CA VAL A 131 -16.13 -0.89 -13.31
C VAL A 131 -14.88 -1.77 -13.23
N GLY A 132 -14.01 -1.48 -12.27
CA GLY A 132 -12.75 -2.21 -12.02
C GLY A 132 -11.55 -1.72 -12.85
N ASN A 133 -11.76 -0.76 -13.74
CA ASN A 133 -10.71 -0.13 -14.56
C ASN A 133 -10.66 1.40 -14.38
N ARG A 134 -11.39 1.92 -13.39
CA ARG A 134 -11.43 3.31 -12.95
C ARG A 134 -11.66 3.31 -11.44
N ASP A 135 -11.44 4.44 -10.79
CA ASP A 135 -11.41 4.58 -9.33
C ASP A 135 -10.50 3.50 -8.71
N ILE A 136 -9.34 3.29 -9.34
CA ILE A 136 -8.45 2.19 -8.98
C ILE A 136 -7.73 2.56 -7.68
N ASP A 137 -8.02 1.80 -6.64
CA ASP A 137 -7.46 1.91 -5.29
C ASP A 137 -6.50 0.75 -4.99
N PHE A 138 -5.30 1.06 -4.50
CA PHE A 138 -4.24 0.12 -4.13
C PHE A 138 -4.41 -0.43 -2.71
N GLN A 139 -5.34 0.11 -1.92
CA GLN A 139 -5.74 -0.37 -0.60
C GLN A 139 -4.62 -0.39 0.44
N GLY A 140 -3.70 0.58 0.37
CA GLY A 140 -2.51 0.63 1.22
C GLY A 140 -1.41 -0.35 0.76
N GLY A 141 -1.59 -0.98 -0.40
CA GLY A 141 -0.65 -1.93 -0.97
C GLY A 141 0.61 -1.25 -1.51
N ALA A 142 1.75 -1.56 -0.90
CA ALA A 142 3.09 -1.39 -1.51
C ALA A 142 3.30 -2.34 -2.71
N ILE A 143 2.55 -2.13 -3.79
CA ILE A 143 2.56 -2.93 -5.02
C ILE A 143 2.95 -2.07 -6.23
N THR A 144 3.38 -2.71 -7.31
CA THR A 144 3.60 -2.03 -8.59
C THR A 144 2.45 -2.33 -9.54
N VAL A 145 1.75 -1.30 -10.01
CA VAL A 145 0.82 -1.42 -11.14
C VAL A 145 1.41 -0.63 -12.30
N ARG A 146 1.70 -1.30 -13.41
CA ARG A 146 2.36 -0.67 -14.55
C ARG A 146 1.82 -1.13 -15.89
N SER A 147 1.88 -0.25 -16.88
CA SER A 147 1.76 -0.65 -18.28
C SER A 147 2.92 -1.56 -18.68
N GLU A 148 2.65 -2.47 -19.61
CA GLU A 148 3.64 -3.32 -20.23
C GLU A 148 4.60 -2.52 -21.12
N ASN A 149 4.09 -1.61 -21.95
CA ASN A 149 4.85 -0.92 -23.00
C ASN A 149 4.88 0.62 -22.84
N GLY A 150 4.62 1.10 -21.63
CA GLY A 150 4.58 2.54 -21.32
C GLY A 150 3.24 3.20 -21.71
N PRO A 151 3.16 4.54 -21.63
CA PRO A 151 1.88 5.25 -21.59
C PRO A 151 1.17 5.38 -22.94
N ASN A 152 1.87 5.18 -24.06
CA ASN A 152 1.35 5.58 -25.37
C ASN A 152 0.10 4.80 -25.79
N ASN A 153 -0.03 3.55 -25.36
CA ASN A 153 -1.10 2.64 -25.80
C ASN A 153 -1.87 1.98 -24.65
N CYS A 154 -1.47 2.18 -23.39
CA CYS A 154 -2.19 1.68 -22.22
C CYS A 154 -2.98 2.84 -21.58
N ILE A 155 -4.26 2.91 -21.92
CA ILE A 155 -5.13 4.04 -21.62
C ILE A 155 -6.15 3.64 -20.56
N ILE A 156 -6.17 4.38 -19.46
CA ILE A 156 -7.25 4.38 -18.48
C ILE A 156 -8.22 5.49 -18.86
N ASP A 157 -9.38 5.11 -19.38
CA ASP A 157 -10.44 6.04 -19.78
C ASP A 157 -11.58 5.98 -18.76
N CYS A 158 -11.54 6.96 -17.85
CA CYS A 158 -12.38 6.98 -16.65
C CYS A 158 -13.86 7.18 -16.99
N ASN A 159 -14.17 7.81 -18.14
CA ASN A 159 -15.53 8.22 -18.52
C ASN A 159 -16.27 8.97 -17.40
N GLY A 160 -15.55 9.77 -16.61
CA GLY A 160 -16.08 10.57 -15.52
C GLY A 160 -16.80 11.83 -16.02
N ALA A 161 -17.88 12.19 -15.34
CA ALA A 161 -18.67 13.37 -15.64
C ALA A 161 -19.22 14.03 -14.35
N PRO A 162 -19.70 15.29 -14.39
CA PRO A 162 -20.25 15.96 -13.20
C PRO A 162 -21.38 15.21 -12.49
N ASN A 163 -22.18 14.43 -13.23
CA ASN A 163 -23.29 13.64 -12.71
C ASN A 163 -22.90 12.20 -12.34
N GLU A 164 -21.72 11.74 -12.74
CA GLU A 164 -21.18 10.41 -12.48
C GLU A 164 -19.65 10.53 -12.37
N PRO A 165 -19.14 11.11 -11.26
CA PRO A 165 -17.73 11.40 -11.12
C PRO A 165 -16.93 10.10 -10.97
N HIS A 166 -15.91 9.95 -11.79
CA HIS A 166 -14.99 8.82 -11.77
C HIS A 166 -13.58 9.31 -12.03
N CYS A 167 -12.64 8.86 -11.21
CA CYS A 167 -11.22 9.14 -11.37
C CYS A 167 -10.46 7.95 -11.96
N GLY A 168 -9.20 8.12 -12.32
CA GLY A 168 -8.36 7.02 -12.78
C GLY A 168 -7.86 6.18 -11.60
N PHE A 169 -7.07 6.82 -10.74
CA PHE A 169 -6.46 6.20 -9.56
C PHE A 169 -6.72 7.03 -8.31
N TYR A 170 -6.96 6.35 -7.20
CA TYR A 170 -7.23 6.95 -5.90
C TYR A 170 -6.37 6.31 -4.82
N PHE A 171 -5.49 7.10 -4.21
CA PHE A 171 -4.60 6.70 -3.12
C PHE A 171 -5.05 7.38 -1.83
N HIS A 172 -5.51 6.60 -0.86
CA HIS A 172 -6.16 7.14 0.34
C HIS A 172 -6.04 6.25 1.59
N SER A 173 -5.13 5.29 1.55
CA SER A 173 -4.97 4.26 2.59
C SER A 173 -3.54 4.24 3.14
N GLY A 174 -2.82 5.36 3.04
CA GLY A 174 -1.45 5.51 3.54
C GLY A 174 -0.40 4.92 2.60
N GLU A 175 -0.69 4.83 1.31
CA GLU A 175 0.26 4.36 0.30
C GLU A 175 1.55 5.20 0.32
N GLY A 176 2.70 4.54 0.33
CA GLY A 176 4.02 5.17 0.30
C GLY A 176 4.73 5.01 -1.05
N PRO A 177 6.01 5.40 -1.17
CA PRO A 177 6.75 5.34 -2.43
C PRO A 177 6.90 3.93 -3.03
N SER A 178 6.72 2.88 -2.22
CA SER A 178 6.70 1.48 -2.66
C SER A 178 5.36 1.08 -3.33
N SER A 179 4.34 1.95 -3.30
CA SER A 179 3.14 1.87 -4.13
C SER A 179 3.41 2.61 -5.44
N VAL A 180 3.64 1.86 -6.51
CA VAL A 180 4.15 2.40 -7.78
C VAL A 180 3.07 2.35 -8.85
N LEU A 181 2.76 3.51 -9.43
CA LEU A 181 1.94 3.64 -10.63
C LEU A 181 2.83 4.08 -11.79
N SER A 182 2.93 3.24 -12.84
CA SER A 182 3.86 3.50 -13.93
C SER A 182 3.28 3.29 -15.33
N GLY A 183 3.53 4.24 -16.23
CA GLY A 183 3.35 3.99 -17.66
C GLY A 183 1.92 4.05 -18.18
N PHE A 184 0.99 4.78 -17.58
CA PHE A 184 -0.39 4.88 -18.08
C PHE A 184 -0.69 6.23 -18.73
N THR A 185 -1.53 6.23 -19.77
CA THR A 185 -2.29 7.43 -20.15
C THR A 185 -3.61 7.44 -19.37
N ILE A 186 -3.92 8.52 -18.65
CA ILE A 186 -5.14 8.64 -17.83
C ILE A 186 -5.96 9.82 -18.37
N ILE A 187 -7.20 9.55 -18.79
CA ILE A 187 -8.06 10.52 -19.48
C ILE A 187 -9.52 10.47 -19.03
N ASN A 188 -10.23 11.55 -19.34
CA ASN A 188 -11.67 11.71 -19.14
C ASN A 188 -12.10 11.43 -17.69
N GLY A 189 -11.22 11.69 -16.73
CA GLY A 189 -11.53 11.62 -15.31
C GLY A 189 -12.24 12.88 -14.83
N TYR A 190 -13.16 12.71 -13.89
CA TYR A 190 -13.87 13.80 -13.24
C TYR A 190 -13.79 13.63 -11.73
N GLY A 191 -13.18 14.60 -11.04
CA GLY A 191 -12.89 14.53 -9.61
C GLY A 191 -14.13 14.27 -8.76
N GLN A 192 -13.99 13.41 -7.75
CA GLN A 192 -15.07 13.16 -6.78
C GLN A 192 -15.21 14.33 -5.81
N LEU A 193 -16.39 14.48 -5.21
CA LEU A 193 -16.69 15.55 -4.28
C LEU A 193 -16.01 15.28 -2.92
N THR A 194 -15.04 16.11 -2.58
CA THR A 194 -14.19 15.99 -1.38
C THR A 194 -14.40 17.18 -0.46
N TYR A 195 -14.44 16.93 0.85
CA TYR A 195 -14.45 17.99 1.87
C TYR A 195 -13.02 18.40 2.24
N ILE A 196 -12.66 19.67 2.01
CA ILE A 196 -11.30 20.19 2.25
C ILE A 196 -11.22 21.12 3.46
N GLY A 197 -12.03 20.88 4.49
CA GLY A 197 -12.02 21.64 5.75
C GLY A 197 -12.87 22.92 5.77
N TYR A 198 -13.12 23.54 4.61
CA TYR A 198 -13.92 24.76 4.49
C TYR A 198 -14.97 24.70 3.37
N GLY A 199 -15.17 23.54 2.74
CA GLY A 199 -16.18 23.35 1.71
C GLY A 199 -16.01 22.03 0.95
N TYR A 200 -16.99 21.72 0.12
CA TYR A 200 -16.96 20.60 -0.81
C TYR A 200 -16.50 21.08 -2.19
N VAL A 201 -15.51 20.40 -2.75
CA VAL A 201 -14.95 20.69 -4.08
C VAL A 201 -14.65 19.38 -4.78
N THR A 202 -14.58 19.37 -6.11
CA THR A 202 -14.07 18.19 -6.82
C THR A 202 -12.55 18.21 -6.90
N CYS A 203 -11.92 17.06 -6.65
CA CYS A 203 -10.47 16.89 -6.61
C CYS A 203 -10.02 15.72 -7.49
N GLY A 204 -8.92 15.88 -8.22
CA GLY A 204 -8.15 14.75 -8.78
C GLY A 204 -8.91 13.91 -9.80
N GLY A 205 -9.29 14.50 -10.93
CA GLY A 205 -9.98 13.77 -12.00
C GLY A 205 -9.15 12.61 -12.56
N GLY A 206 -7.85 12.82 -12.81
CA GLY A 206 -6.95 11.74 -13.23
C GLY A 206 -6.50 10.89 -12.04
N ILE A 207 -5.78 11.52 -11.12
CA ILE A 207 -5.23 10.89 -9.92
C ILE A 207 -5.61 11.72 -8.69
N TYR A 208 -6.04 11.06 -7.63
CA TYR A 208 -6.26 11.71 -6.35
C TYR A 208 -5.45 11.04 -5.25
N CYS A 209 -4.64 11.82 -4.53
CA CYS A 209 -3.87 11.39 -3.37
C CYS A 209 -4.38 12.11 -2.10
N HIS A 210 -4.73 11.33 -1.07
CA HIS A 210 -5.16 11.79 0.23
C HIS A 210 -4.37 11.05 1.32
N ASP A 211 -3.65 11.76 2.18
CA ASP A 211 -2.78 11.17 3.21
C ASP A 211 -1.88 10.02 2.66
N SER A 212 -1.43 10.16 1.41
CA SER A 212 -0.74 9.10 0.66
C SER A 212 0.30 9.71 -0.28
N SER A 213 1.46 9.06 -0.41
CA SER A 213 2.60 9.53 -1.20
C SER A 213 3.17 8.41 -2.09
N PRO A 214 2.39 7.90 -3.06
CA PRO A 214 2.85 6.91 -4.02
C PRO A 214 3.95 7.45 -4.95
N LEU A 215 4.66 6.54 -5.62
CA LEU A 215 5.54 6.88 -6.75
C LEU A 215 4.72 6.85 -8.05
N ILE A 216 4.69 7.97 -8.77
CA ILE A 216 3.93 8.12 -10.01
C ILE A 216 4.89 8.50 -11.13
N GLU A 217 5.21 7.55 -12.00
CA GLU A 217 6.21 7.74 -13.05
C GLU A 217 5.70 7.37 -14.44
N ASN A 218 6.31 7.95 -15.47
CA ASN A 218 6.05 7.62 -16.87
C ASN A 218 4.57 7.69 -17.30
N CYS A 219 3.75 8.48 -16.62
CA CYS A 219 2.33 8.62 -16.92
C CYS A 219 2.05 9.86 -17.77
N ILE A 220 1.03 9.78 -18.62
CA ILE A 220 0.47 10.92 -19.37
C ILE A 220 -0.92 11.21 -18.80
N ILE A 221 -1.05 12.33 -18.09
CA ILE A 221 -2.31 12.72 -17.45
C ILE A 221 -2.88 13.91 -18.21
N ARG A 222 -3.99 13.71 -18.94
CA ARG A 222 -4.59 14.75 -19.78
C ARG A 222 -6.11 14.63 -19.84
N ASP A 223 -6.79 15.70 -20.21
CA ASP A 223 -8.24 15.71 -20.43
C ASP A 223 -9.03 15.19 -19.22
N ASN A 224 -8.55 15.51 -18.02
CA ASN A 224 -9.22 15.23 -16.75
C ASN A 224 -9.68 16.55 -16.12
N ASP A 225 -10.82 16.54 -15.45
CA ASP A 225 -11.49 17.73 -14.93
C ASP A 225 -11.78 17.61 -13.42
N ALA A 226 -11.64 18.72 -12.70
CA ALA A 226 -11.97 18.89 -11.30
C ALA A 226 -11.85 20.38 -10.94
N ASN A 227 -12.49 20.81 -9.85
CA ASN A 227 -12.28 22.16 -9.32
C ASN A 227 -10.82 22.37 -8.89
N PHE A 228 -10.19 21.35 -8.33
CA PHE A 228 -8.79 21.36 -7.92
C PHE A 228 -8.05 20.15 -8.50
N GLY A 229 -6.99 20.42 -9.26
CA GLY A 229 -6.11 19.38 -9.76
C GLY A 229 -6.82 18.38 -10.69
N GLY A 230 -7.37 18.87 -11.82
CA GLY A 230 -8.03 18.02 -12.82
C GLY A 230 -7.19 16.81 -13.21
N GLY A 231 -5.89 17.02 -13.49
CA GLY A 231 -4.95 15.93 -13.68
C GLY A 231 -4.61 15.17 -12.40
N MET A 232 -4.09 15.87 -11.39
CA MET A 232 -3.72 15.28 -10.11
C MET A 232 -4.02 16.25 -8.97
N CYS A 233 -4.58 15.75 -7.87
CA CYS A 233 -4.77 16.51 -6.63
C CYS A 233 -4.13 15.77 -5.44
N ASN A 234 -3.44 16.51 -4.58
CA ASN A 234 -2.74 16.01 -3.40
C ASN A 234 -3.26 16.74 -2.16
N LEU A 235 -3.76 16.02 -1.16
CA LEU A 235 -4.33 16.58 0.06
C LEU A 235 -3.76 15.92 1.32
N ASP A 236 -3.91 16.60 2.46
CA ASP A 236 -3.58 16.09 3.80
C ASP A 236 -2.17 15.51 3.93
N GLY A 237 -1.18 16.29 3.49
CA GLY A 237 0.24 15.90 3.61
C GLY A 237 0.75 14.99 2.49
N SER A 238 -0.11 14.63 1.52
CA SER A 238 0.29 13.85 0.34
C SER A 238 1.42 14.53 -0.44
N SER A 239 2.51 13.80 -0.66
CA SER A 239 3.68 14.24 -1.42
C SER A 239 4.17 13.12 -2.34
N PRO A 240 3.36 12.70 -3.34
CA PRO A 240 3.79 11.72 -4.33
C PRO A 240 5.06 12.19 -5.06
N ILE A 241 5.87 11.22 -5.48
CA ILE A 241 7.17 11.43 -6.15
C ILE A 241 7.06 11.09 -7.62
#